data_AF-A0A2H0S3A7-F1
#
_entry.id   AF-A0A2H0S3A7-F1
#
_cell.length_a   1.000
_cell.length_b   1.000
_cell.length_c   1.000
_cell.angle_alpha   90.00
_cell.angle_beta   90.00
_cell.angle_gamma   90.00
#
_symmetry.space_group_name_H-M   'P 1'
#
loop_
_entity.id
_entity.type
_entity.pdbx_description
1 polymer ?
#
loop_
_entity_poly.entity_id
_entity_poly.type
_entity_poly.pdbx_seq_one_letter_code
_entity_poly.pdbx_strand_id
1 'polypeptide(L)'
;MPIELTPVQKTLAETLSVHAKDACALVGLKCQKCEPHHFYLTVHRYYGKVQGMTAEMDRCIDWCMSKGKLVFTAQRFGNWCAKKVKWDREQEIRQQELMTLKSGTEHQKADYRRQVSGHSSVG
;
A
#
# COMPACT_ATOMS: atom_id res chain seq x y z
N MET A 1 -3.91 23.13 -6.35
CA MET A 1 -3.73 22.58 -7.71
C MET A 1 -4.81 21.53 -7.95
N PRO A 2 -5.59 21.61 -9.03
CA PRO A 2 -6.47 20.51 -9.42
C PRO A 2 -5.61 19.28 -9.76
N ILE A 3 -6.01 18.12 -9.25
CA ILE A 3 -5.32 16.87 -9.54
C ILE A 3 -5.82 16.40 -10.91
N GLU A 4 -4.96 16.47 -11.91
CA GLU A 4 -5.28 15.96 -13.25
C GLU A 4 -4.96 14.46 -13.30
N LEU A 5 -6.01 13.67 -13.50
CA LEU A 5 -5.89 12.23 -13.71
C LEU A 5 -5.94 11.91 -15.20
N THR A 6 -5.15 10.93 -15.61
CA THR A 6 -5.30 10.32 -16.94
C THR A 6 -6.66 9.61 -17.05
N PRO A 7 -7.17 9.34 -18.27
CA PRO A 7 -8.43 8.60 -18.43
C PRO A 7 -8.45 7.26 -17.68
N VAL A 8 -7.36 6.51 -17.73
CA VAL A 8 -7.21 5.22 -17.02
C VAL A 8 -7.28 5.40 -15.50
N GLN A 9 -6.66 6.45 -14.97
CA GLN A 9 -6.71 6.76 -13.54
C GLN A 9 -8.13 7.18 -13.10
N LYS A 10 -8.88 7.89 -13.96
CA LYS A 10 -10.29 8.22 -13.69
C LYS A 10 -11.15 6.97 -13.62
N THR A 11 -11.02 6.08 -14.60
CA THR A 11 -11.70 4.77 -14.59
C THR A 11 -11.35 3.97 -13.34
N LEU A 12 -10.08 3.96 -12.93
CA LEU A 12 -9.69 3.30 -11.70
C LEU A 12 -10.37 3.93 -10.46
N ALA A 13 -10.45 5.26 -10.38
CA ALA A 13 -11.14 5.93 -9.27
C ALA A 13 -12.64 5.60 -9.23
N GLU A 14 -13.29 5.47 -10.39
CA GLU A 14 -14.68 5.03 -10.51
C GLU A 14 -14.85 3.59 -10.02
N THR A 15 -13.99 2.67 -10.48
CA THR A 15 -13.99 1.28 -10.05
C THR A 15 -13.78 1.15 -8.54
N LEU A 16 -12.82 1.88 -7.97
CA LEU A 16 -12.57 1.89 -6.53
C LEU A 16 -13.76 2.44 -5.73
N SER A 17 -14.47 3.43 -6.27
CA SER A 17 -15.68 3.97 -5.64
C SER A 17 -16.80 2.93 -5.59
N VAL A 18 -17.10 2.27 -6.71
CA VAL A 18 -18.12 1.22 -6.78
C VAL A 18 -17.74 0.08 -5.83
N HIS A 19 -16.52 -0.42 -5.96
CA HIS A 19 -16.01 -1.53 -5.15
C HIS A 19 -16.04 -1.22 -3.64
N ALA A 20 -15.64 -0.01 -3.23
CA ALA A 20 -15.71 0.39 -1.83
C ALA A 20 -17.14 0.34 -1.28
N LYS A 21 -18.11 0.85 -2.04
CA LYS A 21 -19.52 0.90 -1.61
C LYS A 21 -20.08 -0.51 -1.47
N ASP A 22 -19.82 -1.37 -2.45
CA ASP A 22 -20.30 -2.74 -2.47
C ASP A 22 -19.66 -3.56 -1.35
N ALA A 23 -18.33 -3.51 -1.21
CA ALA A 23 -17.62 -4.22 -0.16
C ALA A 23 -18.04 -3.76 1.24
N CYS A 24 -18.22 -2.46 1.45
CA CYS A 24 -18.72 -1.94 2.73
C CYS A 24 -20.13 -2.44 3.04
N ALA A 25 -21.02 -2.46 2.05
CA ALA A 25 -22.38 -2.95 2.23
C ALA A 25 -22.39 -4.44 2.61
N LEU A 26 -21.55 -5.27 1.98
CA LEU A 26 -21.43 -6.70 2.25
C LEU A 26 -21.00 -7.00 3.69
N VAL A 27 -20.08 -6.22 4.24
CA VAL A 27 -19.53 -6.46 5.60
C VAL A 27 -20.20 -5.63 6.69
N GLY A 28 -21.25 -4.86 6.36
CA GLY A 28 -21.97 -4.02 7.31
C GLY A 28 -21.23 -2.76 7.77
N LEU A 29 -20.25 -2.27 7.00
CA LEU A 29 -19.58 -1.00 7.24
C LEU A 29 -20.33 0.17 6.60
N LYS A 30 -20.32 1.32 7.26
CA LYS A 30 -20.80 2.56 6.66
C LYS A 30 -19.72 3.13 5.72
N CYS A 31 -20.01 3.21 4.42
CA CYS A 31 -19.14 3.92 3.47
C CYS A 31 -19.36 5.44 3.57
N GLN A 32 -18.30 6.21 3.84
CA GLN A 32 -18.34 7.66 3.83
C GLN A 32 -17.25 8.23 2.91
N LYS A 33 -17.58 9.30 2.17
CA LYS A 33 -16.64 9.92 1.22
C LYS A 33 -16.05 8.88 0.25
N CYS A 34 -16.94 8.06 -0.32
CA CYS A 34 -16.61 6.96 -1.23
C CYS A 34 -16.94 7.31 -2.70
N GLU A 35 -17.22 8.57 -3.05
CA GLU A 35 -17.38 8.99 -4.44
C GLU A 35 -16.04 8.99 -5.19
N PRO A 36 -16.02 8.83 -6.53
CA PRO A 36 -14.79 8.68 -7.31
C PRO A 36 -13.74 9.77 -7.03
N HIS A 37 -14.17 11.04 -6.94
CA HIS A 37 -13.28 12.18 -6.69
C HIS A 37 -12.54 12.12 -5.35
N HIS A 38 -13.08 11.42 -4.35
CA HIS A 38 -12.39 11.22 -3.07
C HIS A 38 -11.18 10.29 -3.19
N PHE A 39 -11.13 9.47 -4.24
CA PHE A 39 -9.99 8.59 -4.54
C PHE A 39 -8.94 9.25 -5.42
N TYR A 40 -9.20 10.42 -6.00
CA TYR A 40 -8.29 11.02 -6.99
C TYR A 40 -6.88 11.24 -6.47
N LEU A 41 -6.74 11.75 -5.24
CA LEU A 41 -5.41 11.94 -4.63
C LEU A 41 -4.70 10.61 -4.39
N THR A 42 -5.43 9.59 -3.94
CA THR A 42 -4.91 8.23 -3.71
C THR A 42 -4.44 7.62 -5.03
N VAL A 43 -5.29 7.66 -6.06
CA VAL A 43 -4.94 7.14 -7.39
C VAL A 43 -3.75 7.89 -7.96
N HIS A 44 -3.76 9.22 -7.98
CA HIS A 44 -2.64 10.02 -8.51
C HIS A 44 -1.30 9.66 -7.83
N ARG A 45 -1.30 9.43 -6.50
CA ARG A 45 -0.07 9.16 -5.75
C ARG A 45 0.44 7.74 -5.88
N TYR A 46 -0.46 6.77 -5.99
CA TYR A 46 -0.15 5.35 -5.82
C TYR A 46 -0.43 4.49 -7.06
N TYR A 47 -0.99 5.08 -8.13
CA TYR A 47 -1.08 4.41 -9.43
C TYR A 47 0.30 3.91 -9.87
N GLY A 48 0.38 2.62 -10.23
CA GLY A 48 1.63 1.95 -10.59
C GLY A 48 2.56 1.58 -9.41
N LYS A 49 2.34 2.14 -8.21
CA LYS A 49 3.10 1.79 -6.99
C LYS A 49 2.42 0.72 -6.16
N VAL A 50 1.09 0.71 -6.15
CA VAL A 50 0.28 -0.33 -5.51
C VAL A 50 -0.35 -1.16 -6.61
N GLN A 51 0.14 -2.37 -6.80
CA GLN A 51 -0.44 -3.33 -7.74
C GLN A 51 -1.76 -3.87 -7.17
N GLY A 52 -2.80 -3.94 -8.00
CA GLY A 52 -4.10 -4.49 -7.58
C GLY A 52 -4.80 -3.66 -6.51
N MET A 53 -5.00 -2.35 -6.74
CA MET A 53 -5.60 -1.45 -5.74
C MET A 53 -7.00 -1.88 -5.26
N THR A 54 -7.79 -2.57 -6.08
CA THR A 54 -9.07 -3.15 -5.67
C THR A 54 -8.90 -4.26 -4.62
N ALA A 55 -7.96 -5.19 -4.82
CA ALA A 55 -7.66 -6.22 -3.82
C ALA A 55 -7.08 -5.63 -2.53
N GLU A 56 -6.28 -4.56 -2.64
CA GLU A 56 -5.81 -3.83 -1.45
C GLU A 56 -6.92 -3.09 -0.73
N MET A 57 -7.99 -2.71 -1.42
CA MET A 57 -9.16 -2.12 -0.80
C MET A 57 -9.90 -3.14 0.06
N ASP A 58 -10.07 -4.37 -0.42
CA ASP A 58 -10.63 -5.47 0.38
C ASP A 58 -9.80 -5.71 1.64
N ARG A 59 -8.47 -5.79 1.50
CA ARG A 59 -7.56 -5.93 2.66
C ARG A 59 -7.67 -4.76 3.64
N CYS A 60 -7.87 -3.54 3.13
CA CYS A 60 -8.09 -2.37 3.96
C CYS A 60 -9.43 -2.45 4.73
N ILE A 61 -10.48 -2.96 4.09
CA ILE A 61 -11.80 -3.18 4.68
C ILE A 61 -11.75 -4.29 5.73
N ASP A 62 -11.14 -5.43 5.44
CA ASP A 62 -10.91 -6.53 6.39
C ASP A 62 -10.13 -6.04 7.60
N TRP A 63 -9.09 -5.23 7.38
CA TRP A 63 -8.36 -4.60 8.46
C TRP A 63 -9.25 -3.67 9.29
N CYS A 64 -10.12 -2.87 8.66
CA CYS A 64 -11.08 -2.03 9.37
C CYS A 64 -12.01 -2.87 10.26
N MET A 65 -12.51 -4.00 9.75
CA MET A 65 -13.32 -4.96 10.50
C MET A 65 -12.55 -5.53 11.70
N SER A 66 -11.32 -6.00 11.50
CA SER A 66 -10.47 -6.54 12.58
C SER A 66 -10.16 -5.52 13.69
N LYS A 67 -10.26 -4.21 13.38
CA LYS A 67 -10.04 -3.11 14.33
C LYS A 67 -11.35 -2.55 14.90
N GLY A 68 -12.47 -3.23 14.68
CA GLY A 68 -13.79 -2.82 15.18
C GLY A 68 -14.21 -1.44 14.65
N LYS A 69 -13.78 -1.06 13.45
CA LYS A 69 -14.23 0.19 12.83
C LYS A 69 -15.63 -0.02 12.27
N LEU A 70 -16.46 1.01 12.34
CA LEU A 70 -17.82 1.01 11.79
C LEU A 70 -17.93 1.78 10.47
N VAL A 71 -16.87 2.49 10.09
CA VAL A 71 -16.87 3.43 8.97
C VAL A 71 -15.60 3.26 8.14
N PHE A 72 -15.80 3.08 6.83
CA PHE A 72 -14.75 3.13 5.82
C PHE A 72 -14.77 4.48 5.09
N THR A 73 -13.59 4.98 4.72
CA THR A 73 -13.46 6.21 3.91
C THR A 73 -12.33 6.09 2.88
N ALA A 74 -12.44 6.82 1.77
CA ALA A 74 -11.37 6.88 0.77
C ALA A 74 -10.02 7.36 1.36
N GLN A 75 -10.05 8.21 2.39
CA GLN A 75 -8.85 8.66 3.10
C GLN A 75 -8.18 7.51 3.87
N ARG A 76 -8.96 6.62 4.51
CA ARG A 76 -8.41 5.41 5.16
C ARG A 76 -7.70 4.53 4.15
N PHE A 77 -8.29 4.36 2.99
CA PHE A 77 -7.67 3.62 1.90
C PHE A 77 -6.39 4.31 1.40
N GLY A 78 -6.37 5.64 1.26
CA GLY A 78 -5.14 6.37 0.94
C GLY A 78 -4.02 6.14 1.96
N ASN A 79 -4.34 6.13 3.25
CA ASN A 79 -3.39 5.82 4.32
C ASN A 79 -2.93 4.34 4.27
N TRP A 80 -3.82 3.44 3.88
CA TRP A 80 -3.47 2.03 3.64
C TRP A 80 -2.45 1.90 2.51
N CYS A 81 -2.70 2.51 1.35
CA CYS A 81 -1.76 2.51 0.22
C CYS A 81 -0.38 3.05 0.61
N ALA A 82 -0.32 4.12 1.41
CA ALA A 82 0.94 4.66 1.92
C ALA A 82 1.73 3.63 2.73
N LYS A 83 1.04 2.90 3.63
CA LYS A 83 1.64 1.84 4.44
C LYS A 83 2.05 0.64 3.58
N LYS A 84 1.22 0.26 2.61
CA LYS A 84 1.47 -0.85 1.69
C LYS A 84 2.76 -0.63 0.90
N VAL A 85 2.94 0.55 0.31
CA VAL A 85 4.19 0.89 -0.41
C VAL A 85 5.42 0.81 0.50
N LYS A 86 5.32 1.30 1.75
CA LYS A 86 6.42 1.19 2.70
C LYS A 86 6.74 -0.27 3.03
N TRP A 87 5.70 -1.07 3.29
CA TRP A 87 5.85 -2.48 3.61
C TRP A 87 6.45 -3.27 2.44
N ASP A 88 5.99 -3.05 1.22
CA ASP A 88 6.51 -3.73 0.03
C ASP A 88 7.99 -3.45 -0.17
N ARG A 89 8.40 -2.18 -0.01
CA ARG A 89 9.81 -1.80 -0.07
C ARG A 89 10.65 -2.48 1.02
N GLU A 90 10.13 -2.59 2.24
CA GLU A 90 10.83 -3.30 3.33
C GLU A 90 10.96 -4.80 3.06
N GLN A 91 9.95 -5.42 2.42
CA GLN A 91 10.02 -6.83 2.02
C GLN A 91 11.02 -7.05 0.89
N GLU A 92 11.05 -6.17 -0.11
CA GLU A 92 12.03 -6.24 -1.21
C GLU A 92 13.47 -6.15 -0.68
N ILE A 93 13.75 -5.21 0.22
CA ILE A 93 15.06 -5.07 0.86
C ILE A 93 15.41 -6.36 1.61
N ARG A 94 14.51 -6.88 2.45
CA ARG A 94 14.76 -8.10 3.21
C ARG A 94 15.00 -9.32 2.30
N GLN A 95 14.29 -9.42 1.18
CA GLN A 95 14.51 -10.49 0.21
C GLN A 95 15.88 -10.36 -0.47
N GLN A 96 16.29 -9.15 -0.84
CA GLN A 96 17.62 -8.88 -1.40
C GLN A 96 18.74 -9.21 -0.39
N GLU A 97 18.57 -8.86 0.88
CA GLU A 97 19.49 -9.23 1.96
C GLU A 97 19.61 -10.75 2.11
N LEU A 98 18.47 -11.46 2.13
CA LEU A 98 18.44 -12.92 2.21
C LEU A 98 19.11 -13.58 1.00
N MET A 99 18.90 -13.05 -0.21
CA MET A 99 19.59 -13.55 -1.41
C MET A 99 21.10 -13.30 -1.34
N THR A 100 21.52 -12.12 -0.91
CA THR A 100 22.96 -11.79 -0.75
C THR A 100 23.63 -12.75 0.23
N LEU A 101 22.98 -13.07 1.36
CA LEU A 101 23.49 -14.02 2.35
C LEU A 101 23.49 -15.48 1.87
N LYS A 102 22.47 -15.90 1.09
CA LYS A 102 22.33 -17.28 0.60
C LYS A 102 23.23 -17.56 -0.60
N SER A 103 23.15 -16.74 -1.65
CA SER A 103 23.74 -17.00 -2.96
C SER A 103 24.83 -16.02 -3.39
N GLY A 104 25.15 -14.99 -2.59
CA GLY A 104 26.24 -14.07 -2.89
C GLY A 104 27.63 -14.73 -2.84
N THR A 105 28.62 -14.14 -3.49
CA THR A 105 30.03 -14.55 -3.34
C THR A 105 30.55 -14.27 -1.94
N GLU A 106 31.64 -14.90 -1.50
CA GLU A 106 32.22 -14.64 -0.17
C GLU A 106 32.55 -13.16 0.05
N HIS A 107 33.01 -12.46 -0.99
CA HIS A 107 33.24 -11.01 -0.97
C HIS A 107 31.93 -10.22 -0.75
N GLN A 108 30.85 -10.54 -1.48
CA GLN A 108 29.55 -9.90 -1.29
C GLN A 108 28.97 -10.13 0.11
N LYS A 109 29.15 -11.35 0.66
CA LYS A 109 28.75 -11.66 2.04
C LYS A 109 29.61 -10.94 3.08
N ALA A 110 30.90 -10.73 2.80
CA ALA A 110 31.82 -10.03 3.69
C ALA A 110 31.56 -8.52 3.70
N ASP A 111 31.34 -7.90 2.54
CA ASP A 111 31.03 -6.47 2.43
C ASP A 111 29.66 -6.14 3.04
N TYR A 112 28.65 -6.98 2.84
CA TYR A 112 27.37 -6.85 3.54
C TYR A 112 27.55 -6.91 5.06
N ARG A 113 28.32 -7.88 5.57
CA ARG A 113 28.61 -7.97 7.02
C ARG A 113 29.32 -6.72 7.54
N ARG A 114 30.26 -6.14 6.80
CA ARG A 114 30.95 -4.89 7.19
C ARG A 114 29.99 -3.70 7.25
N GLN A 115 29.08 -3.58 6.29
CA GLN A 115 28.08 -2.50 6.25
C GLN A 115 27.07 -2.59 7.40
N VAL A 116 26.65 -3.80 7.77
CA VAL A 116 25.75 -4.05 8.89
C VAL A 116 26.47 -3.83 10.23
N SER A 117 27.69 -4.35 10.40
CA SER A 117 28.47 -4.17 11.63
C SER A 117 28.87 -2.71 11.88
N GLY A 118 29.04 -1.91 10.84
CA GLY A 118 29.32 -0.47 10.94
C GLY A 118 28.13 0.40 11.33
N HIS A 119 26.90 -0.11 11.27
CA HIS A 119 25.69 0.58 11.74
C HIS A 119 25.34 0.28 13.22
N SER A 120 26.05 -0.65 13.87
CA SER A 120 25.81 -1.05 15.27
C SER A 120 26.59 -0.22 16.30
N SER A 121 27.15 0.93 15.92
CA SER A 121 27.91 1.80 16.82
C SER A 121 27.37 3.24 16.83
N VAL A 122 26.08 3.40 17.12
CA VAL A 122 25.54 4.58 17.83
C VAL A 122 24.40 4.07 18.71
N GLY A 123 24.70 3.87 20.00
CA GLY A 123 23.79 3.37 21.02
C GLY A 123 24.57 2.97 22.26
#